data_AF-A0A656K155-F1
#
_entry.id   AF-A0A656K155-F1
#
_cell.length_a   1.000
_cell.length_b   1.000
_cell.length_c   1.000
_cell.angle_alpha   90.00
_cell.angle_beta   90.00
_cell.angle_gamma   90.00
#
_symmetry.space_group_name_H-M   'P 1'
#
loop_
_entity.id
_entity.type
_entity.pdbx_description
1 polymer ?
#
loop_
_entity_poly.entity_id
_entity_poly.type
_entity_poly.pdbx_seq_one_letter_code
_entity_poly.pdbx_strand_id
1 'polypeptide(L)' 'QISASAAAIRARVEGSGTEAYEGHQALNVPEYRATLQADYSLPIRGLALLGGVQYSASKYADRTGSVQVNDYALFNIG' A
#
# COMPACT_ATOMS: atom_id res chain seq x y z
N GLN A 1 0.86 2.71 22.33
CA GLN A 1 1.88 3.28 21.43
C GLN A 1 1.27 3.49 20.04
N ILE A 2 1.89 4.28 19.17
CA ILE A 2 1.44 4.51 17.79
C ILE A 2 2.63 4.31 16.85
N SER A 3 2.41 3.62 15.73
CA SER A 3 3.36 3.47 14.63
C SER A 3 2.68 3.86 13.33
N ALA A 4 3.38 4.59 12.47
CA ALA A 4 2.86 5.01 11.17
C ALA A 4 3.96 4.96 10.12
N SER A 5 3.59 4.60 8.89
CA SER A 5 4.47 4.67 7.72
C SER A 5 3.70 5.07 6.49
N ALA A 6 4.35 5.78 5.57
CA ALA A 6 3.81 6.09 4.25
C ALA A 6 4.94 6.12 3.23
N ALA A 7 4.63 5.78 1.98
CA ALA A 7 5.55 5.87 0.87
C ALA A 7 4.84 6.37 -0.39
N ALA A 8 5.50 7.27 -1.12
CA ALA A 8 5.22 7.59 -2.50
C ALA A 8 6.24 6.86 -3.37
N ILE A 9 5.77 6.05 -4.31
CA ILE A 9 6.61 5.12 -5.09
C ILE A 9 6.47 5.43 -6.57
N ARG A 10 7.59 5.78 -7.20
CA ARG A 10 7.71 5.89 -8.65
C ARG A 10 8.67 4.81 -9.12
N ALA A 11 8.13 3.76 -9.71
CA ALA A 11 8.90 2.65 -10.27
C ALA A 11 8.54 2.58 -11.76
N ARG A 12 9.44 2.96 -12.66
CA ARG A 12 9.17 2.99 -14.10
C ARG A 12 9.89 1.87 -14.83
N VAL A 13 9.23 1.33 -15.84
CA VAL A 13 9.82 0.34 -16.76
C VAL A 13 10.81 1.06 -17.67
N GLU A 14 12.04 0.55 -17.73
CA GLU A 14 13.10 1.04 -18.63
C GLU A 14 13.78 -0.15 -19.31
N GLY A 15 14.12 -0.02 -20.59
CA GLY A 15 14.89 -1.03 -21.32
C GLY A 15 14.14 -2.34 -21.55
N SER A 16 12.82 -2.27 -21.70
CA SER A 16 11.93 -3.42 -21.94
C SER A 16 12.06 -4.01 -23.36
N GLY A 17 12.66 -3.28 -24.30
CA GLY A 17 12.72 -3.67 -25.71
C GLY A 17 11.37 -3.56 -26.44
N THR A 18 10.33 -3.03 -25.78
CA THR A 18 9.01 -2.76 -26.36
C THR A 18 8.60 -1.33 -26.01
N GLU A 19 8.62 -0.43 -27.00
CA GLU A 19 8.37 1.02 -26.79
C GLU A 19 7.07 1.30 -26.03
N ALA A 20 6.00 0.55 -26.32
CA ALA A 20 4.70 0.71 -25.67
C ALA A 20 4.71 0.47 -24.14
N TYR A 21 5.76 -0.13 -23.57
CA TYR A 21 5.88 -0.38 -22.12
C TYR A 21 6.78 0.63 -21.43
N GLU A 22 7.64 1.32 -22.16
CA GLU A 22 8.63 2.23 -21.59
C GLU A 22 7.98 3.36 -20.80
N GLY A 23 8.60 3.70 -19.67
CA GLY A 23 8.17 4.80 -18.81
C GLY A 23 6.89 4.53 -18.01
N HIS A 24 6.15 3.44 -18.27
CA HIS A 24 4.98 3.07 -17.47
C HIS A 24 5.38 2.66 -16.06
N GLN A 25 4.49 2.90 -15.11
CA GLN A 25 4.68 2.42 -13.74
C GLN A 25 4.75 0.88 -13.75
N ALA A 26 5.67 0.31 -12.97
CA ALA A 26 5.88 -1.12 -12.88
C ALA A 26 4.63 -1.83 -12.36
N LEU A 27 4.37 -3.02 -12.94
CA LEU A 27 3.24 -3.86 -12.56
C LEU A 27 3.24 -4.18 -11.06
N ASN A 28 2.04 -4.23 -10.48
CA ASN A 28 1.84 -4.55 -9.06
C ASN A 28 2.53 -3.60 -8.05
N VAL A 29 3.05 -2.45 -8.51
CA VAL A 29 3.64 -1.43 -7.64
C VAL A 29 2.65 -0.27 -7.45
N PRO A 30 2.11 -0.06 -6.24
CA PRO A 30 1.19 1.05 -6.00
C PRO A 30 1.98 2.36 -5.94
N GLU A 31 1.42 3.46 -6.44
CA GLU A 31 2.05 4.78 -6.32
C GLU A 31 2.08 5.29 -4.88
N TYR A 32 1.13 4.84 -4.06
CA TYR A 32 1.05 5.18 -2.65
C TYR A 32 0.72 3.96 -1.80
N ARG A 33 1.40 3.86 -0.65
CA ARG A 33 1.02 2.93 0.41
C ARG A 33 1.18 3.58 1.77
N ALA A 34 0.33 3.21 2.71
CA ALA A 34 0.38 3.72 4.08
C ALA A 34 -0.01 2.66 5.09
N THR A 35 0.54 2.75 6.29
CA THR A 35 0.17 1.92 7.44
C THR A 35 0.04 2.80 8.68
N LEU A 36 -0.94 2.49 9.51
CA LEU A 36 -1.09 3.07 10.85
C LEU A 36 -1.47 1.95 11.81
N GLN A 37 -0.77 1.86 12.93
CA GLN A 37 -1.04 0.92 14.01
C GLN A 37 -1.03 1.65 15.35
N ALA A 38 -1.91 1.24 16.25
CA ALA A 38 -1.99 1.75 17.60
C ALA A 38 -2.31 0.64 18.60
N ASP A 39 -1.75 0.77 19.79
CA ASP A 39 -2.08 -0.04 20.96
C ASP A 39 -2.46 0.89 22.13
N TYR A 40 -3.48 0.49 22.89
CA TYR A 40 -4.01 1.23 24.02
C TYR A 40 -4.25 0.29 25.20
N SER A 41 -3.53 0.51 26.30
CA SER A 41 -3.75 -0.23 27.55
C SER A 41 -5.06 0.22 28.20
N LEU A 42 -5.96 -0.74 28.45
CA LEU A 42 -7.24 -0.47 29.09
C LEU A 42 -7.07 -0.35 30.61
N PRO A 43 -8.01 0.29 31.33
CA PRO A 43 -8.03 0.34 32.79
C PRO A 43 -8.45 -1.02 33.40
N ILE A 44 -8.00 -2.13 32.79
CA ILE A 44 -8.17 -3.51 33.22
C ILE A 44 -6.79 -4.15 33.14
N ARG A 45 -6.33 -4.72 34.25
CA ARG A 45 -4.98 -5.28 34.36
C ARG A 45 -4.76 -6.36 33.29
N GLY A 46 -3.76 -6.14 32.45
CA GLY A 46 -3.34 -7.09 31.42
C GLY A 46 -4.14 -7.04 30.12
N LEU A 47 -5.05 -6.07 29.96
CA LEU A 47 -5.84 -5.91 28.74
C LEU A 47 -5.36 -4.70 27.92
N ALA A 48 -5.21 -4.90 26.62
CA ALA A 48 -4.93 -3.84 25.67
C ALA A 48 -5.84 -3.99 24.46
N LEU A 49 -6.18 -2.86 23.84
CA LEU A 49 -6.84 -2.80 22.55
C LEU A 49 -5.80 -2.48 21.49
N LEU A 50 -5.72 -3.29 20.45
CA LEU A 50 -4.87 -3.08 19.28
C LEU A 50 -5.75 -2.74 18.09
N GLY A 51 -5.30 -1.80 17.26
CA GLY A 51 -5.97 -1.43 16.03
C GLY A 51 -4.98 -1.04 14.95
N GLY A 52 -5.33 -1.32 13.70
CA GLY A 52 -4.50 -0.91 12.58
C GLY A 52 -5.23 -0.85 11.25
N VAL A 53 -4.65 -0.05 10.34
CA VAL A 53 -5.07 0.08 8.95
C VAL A 53 -3.86 0.03 8.04
N GLN A 54 -4.02 -0.64 6.90
CA GLN A 54 -3.03 -0.71 5.83
C GLN A 54 -3.72 -0.34 4.52
N TYR A 55 -3.22 0.67 3.83
CA TYR A 55 -3.74 1.15 2.55
C TYR A 55 -2.75 0.89 1.43
N SER A 56 -3.26 0.45 0.29
CA SER A 56 -2.54 0.33 -0.97
C SER A 56 -3.36 0.98 -2.07
N ALA A 57 -2.79 1.96 -2.75
CA ALA A 57 -3.38 2.54 -3.95
C ALA A 57 -3.53 1.49 -5.07
N SER A 58 -4.25 1.87 -6.12
CA SER A 58 -4.42 1.06 -7.32
C SER A 58 -3.08 0.68 -7.95
N LYS A 59 -3.09 -0.44 -8.66
CA LYS A 59 -1.89 -1.02 -9.28
C LYS A 59 -2.20 -1.39 -10.73
N TYR A 60 -1.29 -1.09 -11.64
CA TYR A 60 -1.42 -1.53 -13.02
C TYR A 60 -1.32 -3.06 -13.12
N ALA A 61 -2.24 -3.63 -13.91
CA ALA A 61 -2.34 -5.06 -14.20
C ALA A 61 -1.84 -5.41 -15.61
N ASP A 62 -1.59 -4.40 -16.46
CA ASP A 62 -1.05 -4.54 -17.81
C ASP A 62 0.17 -3.63 -18.03
N ARG A 63 1.04 -4.01 -18.98
CA ARG A 63 2.31 -3.30 -19.23
C ARG A 63 2.13 -1.95 -19.94
N THR A 64 0.95 -1.75 -20.54
CA THR A 64 0.55 -0.52 -21.22
C THR A 64 -0.15 0.47 -20.30
N GLY A 65 -0.32 0.15 -19.01
CA GLY A 65 -0.92 1.04 -18.02
C GLY A 65 -2.39 1.39 -18.27
N SER A 66 -3.14 0.52 -18.97
CA SER A 66 -4.54 0.75 -19.32
C SER A 66 -5.52 0.06 -18.36
N VAL A 67 -5.07 -0.97 -17.65
CA VAL A 67 -5.87 -1.78 -16.73
C VAL A 67 -5.28 -1.69 -15.33
N GLN A 68 -6.13 -1.46 -14.34
CA GLN A 68 -5.72 -1.37 -12.94
C GLN A 68 -6.56 -2.29 -12.05
N VAL A 69 -5.91 -2.85 -11.03
CA VAL A 69 -6.58 -3.36 -9.84
C VAL A 69 -6.85 -2.18 -8.92
N ASN A 70 -8.09 -2.06 -8.43
CA ASN A 70 -8.51 -0.99 -7.54
C ASN A 70 -7.70 -0.96 -6.24
N ASP A 71 -7.71 0.20 -5.61
CA ASP A 71 -7.15 0.41 -4.28
C ASP A 71 -7.91 -0.40 -3.21
N TYR A 72 -7.27 -0.56 -2.05
CA TYR A 72 -7.90 -1.21 -0.91
C TYR A 72 -7.31 -0.76 0.41
N ALA A 73 -8.12 -0.91 1.46
CA ALA A 73 -7.70 -0.76 2.85
C ALA A 73 -8.01 -2.05 3.63
N LEU A 74 -7.05 -2.50 4.45
CA LEU A 74 -7.20 -3.63 5.37
C LEU A 74 -7.21 -3.10 6.80
N PHE A 75 -8.28 -3.41 7.53
CA PHE A 75 -8.44 -3.05 8.93
C PHE A 75 -8.22 -4.28 9.82
N ASN A 76 -7.56 -4.08 10.96
CA ASN A 76 -7.38 -5.09 11.98
C ASN A 76 -7.67 -4.52 13.38
N ILE A 77 -8.17 -5.38 14.25
CA ILE A 77 -8.49 -5.08 15.65
C ILE A 77 -8.18 -6.31 16.49
N GLY A 78 -7.67 -6.13 17.71
CA GLY A 78 -7.25 -7.22 18.59
C GLY A 78 -7.19 -6.83 20.06
#